data_AF-A0A928TTL0-F1
#
_entry.id   AF-A0A928TTL0-F1
#
_cell.length_a   1.000
_cell.length_b   1.000
_cell.length_c   1.000
_cell.angle_alpha   90.00
_cell.angle_beta   90.00
_cell.angle_gamma   90.00
#
_symmetry.space_group_name_H-M   'P 1'
#
loop_
_entity.id
_entity.type
_entity.pdbx_description
1 polymer ?
#
loop_
_entity_poly.entity_id
_entity_poly.type
_entity_poly.pdbx_seq_one_letter_code
_entity_poly.pdbx_strand_id
1 'polypeptide(L)'
;MFLKRPYILLLLALVFASTVSVTLLIVRTFYSGQLLYGFLVWNLLLAWLPFLFATVVIMFPVKHYVTFFFGLLWLLFFPNAPYIVTDLLHLRPRGDVPL
;
A
#
# COMPACT_ATOMS: atom_id res chain seq x y z
N MET A 1 -10.14 -9.54 21.82
CA MET A 1 -10.70 -10.24 20.64
C MET A 1 -9.54 -10.49 19.68
N PHE A 2 -8.89 -11.66 19.79
CA PHE A 2 -7.69 -11.98 19.02
C PHE A 2 -8.00 -11.95 17.51
N LEU A 3 -7.19 -11.23 16.72
CA LEU A 3 -7.24 -11.32 15.25
C LEU A 3 -7.18 -12.81 14.88
N LYS A 4 -8.17 -13.30 14.13
CA LYS A 4 -8.16 -14.71 13.72
C LYS A 4 -6.87 -14.98 12.95
N ARG A 5 -6.27 -16.15 13.17
CA ARG A 5 -5.04 -16.63 12.52
C ARG A 5 -4.87 -16.24 11.03
N PRO A 6 -5.89 -16.30 10.15
CA PRO A 6 -5.74 -15.86 8.76
C PRO A 6 -5.44 -14.36 8.57
N TYR A 7 -5.95 -13.47 9.43
CA TYR A 7 -5.70 -12.03 9.30
C TYR A 7 -4.25 -11.66 9.63
N ILE A 8 -3.64 -12.38 10.56
CA ILE A 8 -2.23 -12.18 10.93
C ILE A 8 -1.32 -12.60 9.78
N LEU A 9 -1.61 -13.74 9.15
CA LEU A 9 -0.85 -14.20 7.98
C LEU A 9 -0.97 -13.22 6.81
N LEU A 10 -2.17 -12.68 6.57
CA LEU A 10 -2.40 -11.66 5.55
C LEU A 10 -1.61 -10.38 5.84
N LEU A 11 -1.66 -9.89 7.08
CA LEU A 11 -0.87 -8.73 7.52
C LEU A 11 0.63 -8.94 7.32
N LEU A 12 1.15 -10.10 7.73
CA LEU A 12 2.56 -10.44 7.57
C LEU A 12 2.95 -10.47 6.08
N ALA A 13 2.12 -11.07 5.23
CA ALA A 13 2.35 -11.11 3.80
C ALA A 13 2.36 -9.70 3.18
N LEU A 14 1.42 -8.84 3.57
CA LEU A 14 1.33 -7.46 3.09
C LEU A 14 2.53 -6.61 3.53
N VAL A 15 2.93 -6.71 4.80
CA VAL A 15 4.12 -6.03 5.32
C VAL A 15 5.36 -6.52 4.59
N PHE A 16 5.52 -7.84 4.44
CA PHE A 16 6.67 -8.44 3.76
C PHE A 16 6.75 -8.00 2.28
N ALA A 17 5.63 -8.05 1.55
CA ALA A 17 5.60 -7.60 0.16
C ALA A 17 5.95 -6.11 0.06
N SER A 18 5.40 -5.27 0.95
CA SER A 18 5.66 -3.83 0.97
C SER A 18 7.13 -3.52 1.27
N THR A 19 7.73 -4.20 2.26
CA THR A 19 9.14 -3.99 2.62
C THR A 19 10.09 -4.45 1.53
N VAL A 20 9.80 -5.56 0.86
CA VAL A 20 10.56 -6.02 -0.31
C VAL A 20 10.49 -5.00 -1.44
N SER A 21 9.28 -4.52 -1.79
CA SER A 21 9.10 -3.52 -2.85
C SER A 21 9.83 -2.20 -2.56
N VAL A 22 9.75 -1.68 -1.33
CA VAL A 22 10.46 -0.45 -0.94
C VAL A 22 11.98 -0.66 -0.96
N THR A 23 12.46 -1.80 -0.46
CA THR A 23 13.89 -2.13 -0.48
C THR A 23 14.44 -2.18 -1.90
N LEU A 24 13.75 -2.86 -2.83
CA LEU A 24 14.15 -2.92 -4.23
C LEU A 24 14.22 -1.53 -4.88
N LEU A 25 13.25 -0.66 -4.58
CA LEU A 25 13.23 0.70 -5.10
C LEU A 25 14.38 1.55 -4.54
N ILE A 26 14.70 1.41 -3.26
CA ILE A 26 15.84 2.07 -2.63
C ILE A 26 17.15 1.60 -3.27
N VAL A 27 17.36 0.29 -3.38
CA VAL A 27 18.55 -0.29 -4.02
C VAL A 27 18.70 0.25 -5.44
N ARG A 28 17.65 0.20 -6.25
CA ARG A 28 17.65 0.74 -7.62
C ARG A 28 17.95 2.24 -7.66
N THR A 29 17.45 3.03 -6.71
CA THR A 29 17.75 4.47 -6.63
C THR A 29 19.23 4.71 -6.31
N PHE A 30 19.82 3.93 -5.41
CA PHE A 30 21.26 3.99 -5.12
C PHE A 30 22.12 3.60 -6.32
N TYR A 31 21.74 2.57 -7.07
CA TYR A 31 22.50 2.12 -8.25
C TYR A 31 22.34 3.05 -9.46
N SER A 32 21.13 3.58 -9.71
CA SER A 32 20.85 4.43 -10.89
C SER A 32 21.08 5.92 -10.64
N GLY A 33 21.21 6.35 -9.38
CA GLY A 33 21.35 7.76 -8.99
C GLY A 33 20.12 8.64 -9.30
N GLN A 34 19.04 8.07 -9.82
CA GLN A 34 17.84 8.80 -10.23
C GLN A 34 16.62 8.38 -9.41
N LEU A 35 15.93 9.37 -8.82
CA LEU A 35 14.64 9.24 -8.12
C LEU A 35 13.46 8.99 -9.08
N LEU A 36 13.65 8.15 -10.08
CA LEU A 36 12.55 7.65 -10.89
C LEU A 36 11.74 6.66 -10.03
N TYR A 37 10.42 6.78 -10.07
CA TYR A 37 9.44 5.94 -9.36
C TYR A 37 9.15 6.26 -7.88
N GLY A 38 9.53 7.43 -7.35
CA GLY A 38 9.12 7.84 -5.99
C GLY A 38 7.59 7.82 -5.76
N PHE A 39 6.80 7.96 -6.83
CA PHE A 39 5.33 7.83 -6.80
C PHE A 39 4.85 6.43 -6.40
N LEU A 40 5.62 5.36 -6.65
CA LEU A 40 5.26 3.99 -6.24
C LEU A 40 5.22 3.88 -4.71
N VAL A 41 6.17 4.49 -4.01
CA VAL A 41 6.20 4.50 -2.54
C VAL A 41 4.98 5.27 -2.02
N TRP A 42 4.65 6.39 -2.66
CA TRP A 42 3.47 7.18 -2.32
C TRP A 42 2.16 6.41 -2.54
N ASN A 43 2.01 5.74 -3.68
CA ASN A 43 0.83 4.91 -3.97
C ASN A 43 0.73 3.69 -3.06
N LEU A 44 1.87 3.09 -2.70
CA LEU A 44 1.90 2.00 -1.72
C LEU A 44 1.41 2.48 -0.35
N LEU A 45 1.86 3.65 0.12
CA LEU A 45 1.38 4.25 1.38
C LEU A 45 -0.13 4.53 1.34
N LEU A 46 -0.63 5.08 0.23
CA LEU A 46 -2.07 5.33 0.05
C LEU A 46 -2.89 4.04 0.02
N ALA A 47 -2.37 2.95 -0.53
CA ALA A 47 -3.04 1.66 -0.56
C ALA A 47 -3.19 1.00 0.84
N TRP A 48 -2.34 1.36 1.81
CA TRP A 48 -2.47 0.92 3.19
C TRP A 48 -3.62 1.62 3.94
N LEU A 49 -4.01 2.83 3.54
CA LEU A 49 -4.99 3.65 4.28
C LEU A 49 -6.38 3.01 4.38
N PRO A 50 -7.02 2.50 3.31
CA PRO A 50 -8.32 1.84 3.43
C PRO A 50 -8.27 0.66 4.41
N PHE A 51 -7.19 -0.13 4.35
CA PHE A 51 -7.00 -1.27 5.26
C PHE A 51 -6.91 -0.81 6.72
N LEU A 52 -6.17 0.26 7.01
CA LEU A 52 -6.08 0.83 8.35
C LEU A 52 -7.43 1.36 8.86
N PHE A 53 -8.17 2.10 8.03
CA PHE A 53 -9.50 2.63 8.39
C PHE A 53 -10.48 1.52 8.73
N ALA A 54 -10.52 0.45 7.92
CA ALA A 54 -11.36 -0.72 8.19
C ALA A 54 -10.93 -1.41 9.50
N THR A 55 -9.63 -1.56 9.73
CA THR A 55 -9.10 -2.20 10.95
C THR A 55 -9.47 -1.43 12.21
N VAL A 56 -9.39 -0.10 12.19
CA VAL A 56 -9.75 0.75 13.34
C VAL A 56 -11.23 0.57 13.70
N VAL A 57 -12.13 0.60 12.72
CA VAL A 57 -13.57 0.43 12.95
C VAL A 57 -13.90 -0.98 13.47
N ILE A 58 -13.19 -2.01 13.01
CA ILE A 58 -13.41 -3.41 13.43
C ILE A 58 -12.83 -3.68 14.83
N MET A 59 -11.68 -3.09 15.15
CA MET A 59 -10.95 -3.38 16.39
C MET A 59 -11.48 -2.63 17.60
N PHE A 60 -12.00 -1.41 17.39
CA PHE A 60 -12.50 -0.57 18.47
C PHE A 60 -14.02 -0.45 18.40
N PRO A 61 -14.72 -0.52 19.55
CA PRO A 61 -16.13 -0.18 19.61
C PRO A 61 -16.29 1.32 19.37
N VAL A 62 -16.45 1.71 18.11
CA VAL A 62 -16.63 3.09 17.69
C VAL A 62 -18.11 3.43 17.51
N LYS A 63 -18.45 4.71 17.68
CA LYS A 63 -19.83 5.18 17.45
C LYS A 63 -20.14 5.21 15.94
N HIS A 64 -21.42 5.14 15.59
CA HIS A 64 -21.89 5.09 14.20
C HIS A 64 -21.36 6.22 13.31
N TYR A 65 -21.21 7.44 13.83
CA TYR A 65 -20.66 8.57 13.08
C TYR A 65 -19.16 8.40 12.77
N VAL A 66 -18.41 7.74 13.66
CA VAL A 66 -16.99 7.41 13.45
C VAL A 66 -16.87 6.33 12.38
N THR A 67 -17.73 5.31 12.43
CA THR A 67 -17.84 4.29 11.37
C THR A 67 -18.14 4.94 10.01
N PHE A 68 -19.08 5.87 9.95
CA PHE A 68 -19.43 6.59 8.71
C PHE A 68 -18.25 7.41 8.19
N PHE A 69 -17.57 8.17 9.06
CA PHE A 69 -16.40 8.95 8.69
C PHE A 69 -15.26 8.08 8.14
N PHE A 70 -14.90 6.99 8.83
CA PHE A 70 -13.88 6.07 8.35
C PHE A 70 -14.32 5.29 7.10
N GLY A 71 -15.61 5.02 6.93
CA GLY A 71 -16.16 4.45 5.70
C GLY A 71 -16.04 5.41 4.51
N LEU A 72 -16.23 6.71 4.74
CA LEU A 72 -16.02 7.74 3.71
C LEU A 72 -14.54 7.87 3.34
N LEU A 73 -13.65 7.89 4.33
CA LEU A 73 -12.21 7.84 4.09
C LEU A 73 -11.82 6.56 3.36
N TRP A 74 -12.38 5.42 3.76
CA TRP A 74 -12.16 4.15 3.06
C TRP A 74 -12.53 4.26 1.58
N LEU A 75 -13.71 4.81 1.24
CA LEU A 75 -14.13 5.01 -0.15
C LEU A 75 -13.24 5.98 -0.93
N LEU A 76 -12.77 7.05 -0.28
CA LEU A 76 -11.91 8.05 -0.89
C LEU A 76 -10.53 7.49 -1.25
N PHE A 77 -10.00 6.60 -0.41
CA PHE A 77 -8.68 5.99 -0.62
C PHE A 77 -8.73 4.62 -1.31
N PHE A 78 -9.89 3.96 -1.38
CA PHE A 78 -10.11 2.73 -2.11
C PHE A 78 -9.59 2.74 -3.56
N PRO A 79 -9.79 3.81 -4.37
CA PRO A 79 -9.29 3.82 -5.74
C PRO A 79 -7.76 3.71 -5.83
N ASN A 80 -6.99 3.97 -4.78
CA ASN A 80 -5.52 3.87 -4.80
C ASN A 80 -5.00 2.42 -4.81
N ALA A 81 -5.77 1.44 -4.32
CA ALA A 81 -5.32 0.04 -4.34
C ALA A 81 -5.06 -0.48 -5.77
N PRO A 82 -5.94 -0.24 -6.77
CA PRO A 82 -5.66 -0.52 -8.18
C PRO A 82 -4.44 0.20 -8.78
N TYR A 83 -4.02 1.35 -8.26
CA TYR A 83 -2.91 2.13 -8.86
C TYR A 83 -1.60 1.36 -8.86
N ILE A 84 -1.39 0.50 -7.86
CA ILE A 84 -0.21 -0.37 -7.81
C ILE A 84 -0.11 -1.21 -9.09
N VAL A 85 -1.24 -1.73 -9.61
CA VAL A 85 -1.25 -2.53 -10.84
C VAL A 85 -0.97 -1.66 -12.06
N THR A 86 -1.58 -0.47 -12.14
CA THR A 86 -1.35 0.43 -13.28
C THR A 86 0.05 0.99 -13.30
N ASP A 87 0.65 1.23 -12.14
CA ASP A 87 2.02 1.74 -12.03
C ASP A 87 3.04 0.72 -12.54
N LEU A 88 2.80 -0.58 -12.32
CA LEU A 88 3.59 -1.66 -12.91
C LEU A 88 3.48 -1.69 -14.44
N LEU A 89 2.33 -1.31 -15.01
CA LEU A 89 2.18 -1.18 -16.47
C LEU A 89 2.92 0.04 -17.04
N HIS A 90 3.18 1.05 -16.21
CA HIS A 90 3.99 2.22 -16.57
C HIS A 90 5.50 1.97 -16.45
N LEU A 91 5.92 0.86 -15.84
CA LEU A 91 7.29 0.33 -15.94
C LEU A 91 7.54 -0.21 -17.36
N ARG A 92 7.44 0.66 -18.37
CA ARG A 92 7.81 0.30 -19.75
C ARG A 92 9.34 0.23 -19.85
N PRO A 93 9.90 -0.77 -20.54
CA PRO A 93 11.33 -0.83 -20.81
C PRO A 93 11.74 0.41 -21.59
N ARG A 94 12.49 1.31 -20.96
CA ARG A 94 13.19 2.40 -21.67
C ARG A 94 14.62 1.93 -21.90
N GLY A 95 14.84 1.32 -23.07
CA GLY A 95 16.10 1.25 -23.83
C GLY A 95 17.37 0.74 -23.14
N ASP A 96 17.82 1.38 -22.07
CA ASP A 96 19.25 1.48 -21.76
C ASP A 96 19.62 1.26 -20.29
N VAL A 97 18.72 0.71 -19.45
CA VAL A 97 19.05 0.39 -18.05
C VAL A 97 18.56 -1.02 -17.71
N PRO A 98 19.43 -1.93 -17.23
CA PRO A 98 19.01 -3.26 -16.82
C PRO A 98 18.04 -3.18 -15.63
N LEU A 99 17.03 -4.05 -15.68
CA LEU A 99 15.99 -4.22 -14.65
C LEU A 99 16.59 -4.69 -13.32
#